data_AF-A0A948IE39-F1
#
_entry.id   AF-A0A948IE39-F1
#
_cell.length_a   1.000
_cell.length_b   1.000
_cell.length_c   1.000
_cell.angle_alpha   90.00
_cell.angle_beta   90.00
_cell.angle_gamma   90.00
#
_symmetry.space_group_name_H-M   'P 1'
#
loop_
_entity.id
_entity.type
_entity.pdbx_description
1 polymer ?
#
loop_
_entity_poly.entity_id
_entity_poly.type
_entity_poly.pdbx_seq_one_letter_code
_entity_poly.pdbx_strand_id
1 'polypeptide(L)'
;MTEFKRTQEMHQYYRDSLIKTYFFEEIGKIPKETLTALIDSNSCDPIQCAETLIPLQSGLPATRDLALKQMVLLIAQSHLSMDKHRNGLQTPLPAAYKKSIRDGLMRVLQKVPSVKYLINAIQILYRIGEIDEAMALVRKNEKVVDSSPNLQQIVAMVYTMEERYEEALPYLLKLVDSGAHQSNSLIKLMSMTCMYKLGALPDEPADFATLAHKPAESADEFPYEWIIEPGATCRRKPTLVIACDDKYFHEHALTLLYSVVEHNDADLLIHFHLYTPADNVIEHVKALAAQYPAMEISATRENINLESPTKVVEFATRRFAASQALLRHLDSPIILLDADALWRKPWQATLGELAQNHDVIVCQPKAAPFWEHVAAGLVYLNNTPAARRYIAQVVAFIDDNLNKGKSLWFLDQIALSACHQEAVKHQWNVRFASTTPDLLMDVNHGENALTWVVTNQKNAPGPYADYKLELLNRYRQSVDSRPEQE
;
A
#
# COMPACT_ATOMS: atom_id res chain seq x y z
N MET A 1 -2.17 -26.23 11.96
CA MET A 1 -2.85 -25.05 11.38
C MET A 1 -2.40 -23.86 12.21
N THR A 2 -1.90 -22.79 11.57
CA THR A 2 -1.37 -21.60 12.27
C THR A 2 -2.49 -20.85 12.99
N GLU A 3 -2.21 -20.26 14.15
CA GLU A 3 -3.14 -19.38 14.86
C GLU A 3 -3.17 -17.97 14.24
N PHE A 4 -2.06 -17.53 13.64
CA PHE A 4 -1.84 -16.14 13.21
C PHE A 4 -1.69 -16.04 11.69
N LYS A 5 -2.65 -16.61 10.95
CA LYS A 5 -2.56 -16.74 9.50
C LYS A 5 -2.48 -15.39 8.79
N ARG A 6 -3.30 -14.41 9.19
CA ARG A 6 -3.35 -13.10 8.51
C ARG A 6 -2.05 -12.35 8.71
N THR A 7 -1.46 -12.42 9.89
CA THR A 7 -0.17 -11.79 10.20
C THR A 7 0.99 -12.46 9.47
N GLN A 8 0.92 -13.77 9.23
CA GLN A 8 1.89 -14.47 8.37
C GLN A 8 1.77 -14.02 6.91
N GLU A 9 0.55 -13.87 6.42
CA GLU A 9 0.25 -13.50 5.03
C GLU A 9 0.32 -11.99 4.76
N MET A 10 0.40 -11.14 5.81
CA MET A 10 0.44 -9.70 5.63
C MET A 10 1.71 -9.24 4.91
N HIS A 11 1.60 -8.07 4.27
CA HIS A 11 2.70 -7.47 3.53
C HIS A 11 3.95 -7.30 4.42
N GLN A 12 5.12 -7.67 3.88
CA GLN A 12 6.39 -7.66 4.61
C GLN A 12 6.77 -6.29 5.17
N TYR A 13 6.40 -5.21 4.49
CA TYR A 13 6.58 -3.82 4.92
C TYR A 13 6.14 -3.59 6.39
N TYR A 14 5.02 -4.17 6.80
CA TYR A 14 4.50 -4.02 8.17
C TYR A 14 5.40 -4.69 9.20
N ARG A 15 5.94 -5.88 8.89
CA ARG A 15 6.90 -6.55 9.77
C ARG A 15 8.19 -5.75 9.89
N ASP A 16 8.68 -5.23 8.77
CA ASP A 16 9.92 -4.47 8.71
C ASP A 16 9.81 -3.15 9.48
N SER A 17 8.66 -2.48 9.37
CA SER A 17 8.42 -1.17 9.98
C SER A 17 8.48 -1.18 11.50
N LEU A 18 8.22 -2.31 12.15
CA LEU A 18 8.24 -2.45 13.61
C LEU A 18 9.59 -2.88 14.18
N ILE A 19 10.56 -3.25 13.33
CA ILE A 19 11.85 -3.76 13.78
C ILE A 19 12.96 -2.82 13.32
N LYS A 20 13.32 -1.89 14.21
CA LYS A 20 14.35 -0.87 13.93
C LYS A 20 15.58 -0.97 14.84
N THR A 21 15.48 -1.71 15.94
CA THR A 21 16.52 -1.70 16.98
C THR A 21 16.75 -3.11 17.54
N TYR A 22 18.02 -3.48 17.65
CA TYR A 22 18.46 -4.72 18.27
C TYR A 22 19.24 -4.44 19.55
N PHE A 23 19.13 -5.35 20.52
CA PHE A 23 19.65 -5.18 21.86
C PHE A 23 20.73 -6.22 22.17
N PHE A 24 21.88 -5.78 22.65
CA PHE A 24 22.96 -6.66 23.09
C PHE A 24 23.28 -6.41 24.55
N GLU A 25 23.52 -7.48 25.30
CA GLU A 25 23.85 -7.39 26.73
C GLU A 25 25.28 -6.90 26.93
N GLU A 26 26.22 -7.59 26.30
CA GLU A 26 27.64 -7.25 26.24
C GLU A 26 28.11 -7.46 24.80
N ILE A 27 28.98 -6.57 24.31
CA ILE A 27 29.61 -6.69 22.98
C ILE A 27 31.12 -6.98 23.07
N GLY A 28 31.65 -7.07 24.30
CA GLY A 28 33.07 -7.24 24.56
C GLY A 28 33.90 -6.12 23.93
N LYS A 29 35.00 -6.51 23.30
CA LYS A 29 35.94 -5.64 22.57
C LYS A 29 35.58 -5.42 21.10
N ILE A 30 34.44 -5.97 20.63
CA ILE A 30 34.02 -5.72 19.25
C ILE A 30 33.61 -4.25 19.13
N PRO A 31 34.18 -3.48 18.17
CA PRO A 31 33.80 -2.09 17.97
C PRO A 31 32.30 -1.97 17.66
N LYS A 32 31.65 -0.97 18.25
CA LYS A 32 30.21 -0.74 18.08
C LYS A 32 29.87 -0.42 16.63
N GLU A 33 30.75 0.31 15.95
CA GLU A 33 30.64 0.70 14.55
C GLU A 33 30.65 -0.54 13.65
N THR A 34 31.53 -1.50 13.95
CA THR A 34 31.59 -2.79 13.25
C THR A 34 30.28 -3.56 13.41
N LEU A 35 29.75 -3.69 14.63
CA LEU A 35 28.47 -4.36 14.85
C LEU A 35 27.32 -3.66 14.15
N THR A 36 27.29 -2.32 14.19
CA THR A 36 26.27 -1.51 13.53
C THR A 36 26.28 -1.72 12.02
N ALA A 37 27.47 -1.77 11.40
CA ALA A 37 27.62 -2.06 9.98
C ALA A 37 27.15 -3.49 9.62
N LEU A 38 27.47 -4.48 10.46
CA LEU A 38 27.08 -5.88 10.23
C LEU A 38 25.58 -6.14 10.34
N ILE A 39 24.88 -5.37 11.19
CA ILE A 39 23.43 -5.43 11.34
C ILE A 39 22.71 -4.29 10.61
N ASP A 40 23.40 -3.58 9.72
CA ASP A 40 22.73 -2.54 8.92
C ASP A 40 21.69 -3.21 8.02
N SER A 41 20.45 -2.77 8.18
CA SER A 41 19.36 -3.24 7.34
C SER A 41 19.60 -2.95 5.85
N ASN A 42 20.37 -1.92 5.50
CA ASN A 42 20.66 -1.58 4.10
C ASN A 42 21.63 -2.57 3.43
N SER A 43 22.38 -3.33 4.22
CA SER A 43 23.18 -4.45 3.74
C SER A 43 22.37 -5.75 3.81
N CYS A 44 22.49 -6.58 2.78
CA CYS A 44 21.89 -7.91 2.72
C CYS A 44 22.93 -8.96 2.33
N ASP A 45 24.05 -9.01 3.05
CA ASP A 45 25.12 -9.99 2.81
C ASP A 45 25.49 -10.79 4.07
N PRO A 46 24.79 -11.91 4.32
CA PRO A 46 25.13 -12.79 5.44
C PRO A 46 26.50 -13.46 5.32
N ILE A 47 27.05 -13.60 4.10
CA ILE A 47 28.35 -14.24 3.88
C ILE A 47 29.45 -13.27 4.32
N GLN A 48 29.43 -12.04 3.80
CA GLN A 48 30.34 -10.98 4.23
C GLN A 48 30.22 -10.73 5.74
N CYS A 49 29.00 -10.78 6.28
CA CYS A 49 28.78 -10.69 7.72
C CYS A 49 29.53 -11.80 8.47
N ALA A 50 29.42 -13.06 8.03
CA ALA A 50 30.10 -14.18 8.66
C ALA A 50 31.63 -14.06 8.54
N GLU A 51 32.15 -13.73 7.36
CA GLU A 51 33.59 -13.57 7.09
C GLU A 51 34.21 -12.48 7.96
N THR A 52 33.48 -11.39 8.18
CA THR A 52 33.94 -10.30 9.05
C THR A 52 33.86 -10.70 10.52
N LEU A 53 32.81 -11.42 10.92
CA LEU A 53 32.47 -11.64 12.32
C LEU A 53 33.21 -12.82 12.97
N ILE A 54 33.46 -13.90 12.22
CA ILE A 54 34.15 -15.12 12.69
C ILE A 54 35.55 -14.81 13.27
N PRO A 55 36.44 -14.05 12.61
CA PRO A 55 37.80 -13.82 13.10
C PRO A 55 37.86 -12.86 14.29
N LEU A 56 36.82 -12.06 14.54
CA LEU A 56 36.81 -11.08 15.64
C LEU A 56 36.86 -11.77 17.00
N GLN A 57 37.65 -11.22 17.91
CA GLN A 57 37.74 -11.68 19.30
C GLN A 57 37.05 -10.67 20.21
N SER A 58 35.86 -11.01 20.73
CA SER A 58 35.17 -10.12 21.67
C SER A 58 35.85 -10.09 23.05
N GLY A 59 36.65 -11.10 23.40
CA GLY A 59 37.19 -11.25 24.75
C GLY A 59 36.15 -11.60 25.81
N LEU A 60 34.89 -11.88 25.41
CA LEU A 60 33.88 -12.46 26.27
C LEU A 60 34.17 -13.95 26.52
N PRO A 61 33.58 -14.55 27.57
CA PRO A 61 33.60 -16.00 27.74
C PRO A 61 33.11 -16.71 26.47
N ALA A 62 33.73 -17.83 26.11
CA ALA A 62 33.52 -18.52 24.83
C ALA A 62 32.03 -18.73 24.47
N THR A 63 31.20 -19.11 25.45
CA THR A 63 29.75 -19.28 25.24
C THR A 63 29.04 -17.98 24.89
N ARG A 64 29.42 -16.86 25.53
CA ARG A 64 28.85 -15.53 25.27
C ARG A 64 29.36 -14.93 23.95
N ASP A 65 30.64 -15.12 23.63
CA ASP A 65 31.21 -14.74 22.32
C ASP A 65 30.48 -15.43 21.17
N LEU A 66 30.30 -16.76 21.28
CA LEU A 66 29.58 -17.53 20.27
C LEU A 66 28.13 -17.08 20.14
N ALA A 67 27.43 -16.85 21.25
CA ALA A 67 26.04 -16.40 21.25
C ALA A 67 25.88 -15.01 20.63
N LEU A 68 26.79 -14.07 20.93
CA LEU A 68 26.85 -12.74 20.32
C LEU A 68 27.01 -12.86 18.80
N LYS A 69 28.02 -13.62 18.35
CA LYS A 69 28.28 -13.80 16.92
C LYS A 69 27.12 -14.46 16.19
N GLN A 70 26.52 -15.49 16.79
CA GLN A 70 25.35 -16.15 16.23
C GLN A 70 24.16 -15.20 16.14
N MET A 71 23.90 -14.38 17.16
CA MET A 71 22.81 -13.40 17.15
C MET A 71 23.00 -12.37 16.02
N VAL A 72 24.20 -11.81 15.85
CA VAL A 72 24.51 -10.87 14.77
C VAL A 72 24.29 -11.50 13.39
N LEU A 73 24.77 -12.73 13.19
CA LEU A 73 24.56 -13.45 11.93
C LEU A 73 23.09 -13.74 11.66
N LEU A 74 22.31 -14.12 12.68
CA LEU A 74 20.87 -14.37 12.56
C LEU A 74 20.09 -13.10 12.23
N ILE A 75 20.51 -11.94 12.77
CA ILE A 75 19.97 -10.64 12.39
C ILE A 75 20.23 -10.39 10.89
N ALA A 76 21.47 -10.51 10.42
CA ALA A 76 21.82 -10.32 9.02
C ALA A 76 21.04 -11.28 8.10
N GLN A 77 20.92 -12.56 8.47
CA GLN A 77 20.11 -13.54 7.72
C GLN A 77 18.63 -13.16 7.67
N SER A 78 18.07 -12.61 8.75
CA SER A 78 16.68 -12.17 8.77
C SER A 78 16.42 -11.03 7.78
N HIS A 79 17.43 -10.23 7.44
CA HIS A 79 17.29 -9.14 6.47
C HIS A 79 16.96 -9.64 5.06
N LEU A 80 17.31 -10.89 4.71
CA LEU A 80 16.90 -11.51 3.44
C LEU A 80 15.38 -11.56 3.23
N SER A 81 14.61 -11.44 4.31
CA SER A 81 13.14 -11.40 4.24
C SER A 81 12.58 -10.02 3.92
N MET A 82 13.35 -8.95 4.11
CA MET A 82 12.84 -7.57 4.06
C MET A 82 12.31 -7.19 2.67
N ASP A 83 11.28 -6.35 2.69
CA ASP A 83 10.58 -5.84 1.53
C ASP A 83 11.51 -5.09 0.57
N LYS A 84 12.39 -4.25 1.12
CA LYS A 84 13.34 -3.44 0.33
C LYS A 84 14.37 -4.25 -0.45
N HIS A 85 14.72 -5.45 0.05
CA HIS A 85 15.68 -6.35 -0.61
C HIS A 85 15.00 -7.24 -1.65
N ARG A 86 13.68 -7.11 -1.78
CA ARG A 86 12.83 -7.85 -2.70
C ARG A 86 12.07 -6.93 -3.66
N ASN A 87 12.45 -5.65 -3.72
CA ASN A 87 11.82 -4.66 -4.59
C ASN A 87 10.28 -4.56 -4.41
N GLY A 88 9.79 -4.79 -3.18
CA GLY A 88 8.35 -4.78 -2.88
C GLY A 88 7.59 -6.06 -3.27
N LEU A 89 8.25 -7.08 -3.83
CA LEU A 89 7.63 -8.37 -4.14
C LEU A 89 7.33 -9.17 -2.87
N GLN A 90 6.13 -9.75 -2.79
CA GLN A 90 5.61 -10.40 -1.58
C GLN A 90 5.90 -11.91 -1.53
N THR A 91 7.14 -12.30 -1.82
CA THR A 91 7.57 -13.71 -1.79
C THR A 91 8.12 -14.06 -0.41
N PRO A 92 7.58 -15.05 0.34
CA PRO A 92 8.09 -15.40 1.66
C PRO A 92 9.50 -16.02 1.60
N LEU A 93 10.25 -15.94 2.71
CA LEU A 93 11.53 -16.66 2.83
C LEU A 93 11.30 -18.18 2.76
N PRO A 94 12.14 -18.96 2.06
CA PRO A 94 11.96 -20.40 1.96
C PRO A 94 11.90 -21.08 3.34
N ALA A 95 11.06 -22.10 3.48
CA ALA A 95 10.81 -22.76 4.77
C ALA A 95 12.08 -23.30 5.44
N ALA A 96 13.05 -23.80 4.65
CA ALA A 96 14.33 -24.27 5.17
C ALA A 96 15.16 -23.16 5.83
N TYR A 97 15.16 -21.96 5.24
CA TYR A 97 15.86 -20.80 5.79
C TYR A 97 15.18 -20.32 7.08
N LYS A 98 13.84 -20.22 7.08
CA LYS A 98 13.08 -19.85 8.28
C LYS A 98 13.35 -20.80 9.44
N LYS A 99 13.30 -22.11 9.18
CA LYS A 99 13.64 -23.15 10.16
C LYS A 99 15.07 -23.00 10.69
N SER A 100 16.05 -22.78 9.82
CA SER A 100 17.46 -22.61 10.23
C SER A 100 17.64 -21.41 11.16
N ILE A 101 17.04 -20.26 10.82
CA ILE A 101 17.09 -19.04 11.64
C ILE A 101 16.41 -19.29 12.99
N ARG A 102 15.19 -19.83 13.00
CA ARG A 102 14.44 -20.17 14.21
C ARG A 102 15.23 -21.10 15.14
N ASP A 103 15.72 -22.22 14.61
CA ASP A 103 16.47 -23.19 15.40
C ASP A 103 17.79 -22.57 15.92
N GLY A 104 18.41 -21.68 15.15
CA GLY A 104 19.55 -20.86 15.57
C GLY A 104 19.25 -19.97 16.76
N LEU A 105 18.14 -19.23 16.71
CA LEU A 105 17.69 -18.37 17.82
C LEU A 105 17.42 -19.19 19.08
N MET A 106 16.75 -20.34 18.95
CA MET A 106 16.46 -21.20 20.10
C MET A 106 17.75 -21.71 20.76
N ARG A 107 18.76 -22.08 19.95
CA ARG A 107 20.09 -22.46 20.48
C ARG A 107 20.78 -21.31 21.21
N VAL A 108 20.69 -20.07 20.71
CA VAL A 108 21.26 -18.89 21.38
C VAL A 108 20.59 -18.68 22.74
N LEU A 109 19.25 -18.69 22.80
CA LEU A 109 18.50 -18.47 24.04
C LEU A 109 18.73 -19.58 25.08
N GLN A 110 18.88 -20.83 24.65
CA GLN A 110 19.19 -21.95 25.54
C GLN A 110 20.60 -21.82 26.14
N LYS A 111 21.58 -21.37 25.37
CA LYS A 111 22.97 -21.22 25.82
C LYS A 111 23.19 -20.00 26.70
N VAL A 112 22.54 -18.88 26.37
CA VAL A 112 22.68 -17.60 27.07
C VAL A 112 21.28 -17.03 27.32
N PRO A 113 20.67 -17.33 28.47
CA PRO A 113 19.42 -16.72 28.88
C PRO A 113 19.62 -15.22 29.08
N SER A 114 19.08 -14.42 28.16
CA SER A 114 19.20 -12.96 28.19
C SER A 114 17.89 -12.32 27.73
N VAL A 115 17.39 -11.35 28.50
CA VAL A 115 16.17 -10.60 28.14
C VAL A 115 16.36 -9.87 26.81
N LYS A 116 17.55 -9.32 26.56
CA LYS A 116 17.87 -8.61 25.31
C LYS A 116 17.87 -9.54 24.11
N TYR A 117 18.43 -10.74 24.24
CA TYR A 117 18.39 -11.75 23.18
C TYR A 117 17.00 -12.32 22.97
N LEU A 118 16.19 -12.45 24.02
CA LEU A 118 14.79 -12.83 23.89
C LEU A 118 14.01 -11.79 23.07
N ILE A 119 14.19 -10.50 23.36
CA ILE A 119 13.58 -9.41 22.57
C ILE A 119 14.01 -9.51 21.10
N ASN A 120 15.31 -9.66 20.82
CA ASN A 120 15.79 -9.83 19.44
C ASN A 120 15.21 -11.08 18.76
N ALA A 121 15.14 -12.20 19.47
CA ALA A 121 14.60 -13.43 18.91
C ALA A 121 13.13 -13.28 18.51
N ILE A 122 12.30 -12.65 19.35
CA ILE A 122 10.90 -12.37 19.00
C ILE A 122 10.82 -11.44 17.78
N GLN A 123 11.62 -10.37 17.75
CA GLN A 123 11.67 -9.46 16.59
C GLN A 123 12.07 -10.20 15.31
N ILE A 124 13.11 -11.04 15.36
CA ILE A 124 13.60 -11.77 14.18
C ILE A 124 12.57 -12.79 13.70
N LEU A 125 11.97 -13.58 14.61
CA LEU A 125 10.92 -14.55 14.28
C LEU A 125 9.71 -13.85 13.64
N TYR A 126 9.31 -12.71 14.21
CA TYR A 126 8.27 -11.87 13.64
C TYR A 126 8.63 -11.44 12.23
N ARG A 127 9.84 -10.91 11.99
CA ARG A 127 10.32 -10.45 10.67
C ARG A 127 10.19 -11.51 9.59
N ILE A 128 10.65 -12.72 9.87
CA ILE A 128 10.71 -13.81 8.90
C ILE A 128 9.35 -14.53 8.74
N GLY A 129 8.30 -14.08 9.44
CA GLY A 129 6.96 -14.65 9.38
C GLY A 129 6.76 -15.94 10.19
N GLU A 130 7.64 -16.25 11.15
CA GLU A 130 7.44 -17.35 12.12
C GLU A 130 6.62 -16.83 13.32
N ILE A 131 5.37 -16.43 13.04
CA ILE A 131 4.52 -15.69 13.98
C ILE A 131 4.08 -16.55 15.16
N ASP A 132 3.74 -17.83 14.93
CA ASP A 132 3.33 -18.74 16.01
C ASP A 132 4.44 -18.89 17.06
N GLU A 133 5.69 -19.04 16.63
CA GLU A 133 6.84 -19.14 17.53
C GLU A 133 7.17 -17.82 18.22
N ALA A 134 7.07 -16.69 17.51
CA ALA A 134 7.22 -15.37 18.12
C ALA A 134 6.20 -15.18 19.25
N MET A 135 4.93 -15.50 19.00
CA MET A 135 3.85 -15.36 19.97
C MET A 135 3.92 -16.40 21.10
N ALA A 136 4.45 -17.59 20.85
CA ALA A 136 4.73 -18.57 21.91
C ALA A 136 5.79 -18.06 22.89
N LEU A 137 6.81 -17.34 22.42
CA LEU A 137 7.80 -16.70 23.29
C LEU A 137 7.19 -15.51 24.06
N VAL A 138 6.35 -14.70 23.42
CA VAL A 138 5.60 -13.59 24.06
C VAL A 138 4.79 -14.13 25.24
N ARG A 139 3.94 -15.14 25.02
CA ARG A 139 3.09 -15.76 26.07
C ARG A 139 3.88 -16.32 27.24
N LYS A 140 5.06 -16.89 26.97
CA LYS A 140 5.93 -17.42 28.04
C LYS A 140 6.63 -16.33 28.86
N ASN A 141 6.65 -15.07 28.39
CA ASN A 141 7.47 -14.01 28.94
C ASN A 141 6.70 -12.67 29.08
N GLU A 142 5.46 -12.71 29.54
CA GLU A 142 4.56 -11.54 29.61
C GLU A 142 5.17 -10.32 30.31
N LYS A 143 5.94 -10.52 31.39
CA LYS A 143 6.63 -9.42 32.11
C LYS A 143 7.66 -8.67 31.24
N VAL A 144 8.34 -9.39 30.34
CA VAL A 144 9.29 -8.78 29.39
C VAL A 144 8.54 -7.99 28.33
N VAL A 145 7.39 -8.50 27.88
CA VAL A 145 6.53 -7.80 26.91
C VAL A 145 5.99 -6.51 27.53
N ASP A 146 5.50 -6.56 28.76
CA ASP A 146 4.92 -5.40 29.44
C ASP A 146 5.92 -4.25 29.67
N SER A 147 7.23 -4.57 29.72
CA SER A 147 8.30 -3.59 29.88
C SER A 147 9.01 -3.19 28.59
N SER A 148 8.63 -3.75 27.43
CA SER A 148 9.32 -3.54 26.15
C SER A 148 8.39 -2.95 25.08
N PRO A 149 8.46 -1.64 24.80
CA PRO A 149 7.67 -1.00 23.75
C PRO A 149 7.80 -1.66 22.36
N ASN A 150 8.95 -2.26 22.05
CA ASN A 150 9.14 -2.97 20.78
C ASN A 150 8.31 -4.25 20.70
N LEU A 151 8.24 -5.01 21.80
CA LEU A 151 7.41 -6.21 21.87
C LEU A 151 5.92 -5.85 21.93
N GLN A 152 5.56 -4.79 22.66
CA GLN A 152 4.18 -4.29 22.70
C GLN A 152 3.68 -3.91 21.29
N GLN A 153 4.51 -3.25 20.47
CA GLN A 153 4.18 -2.92 19.08
C GLN A 153 3.93 -4.17 18.23
N ILE A 154 4.78 -5.19 18.36
CA ILE A 154 4.61 -6.46 17.63
C ILE A 154 3.31 -7.15 18.06
N VAL A 155 3.06 -7.27 19.35
CA VAL A 155 1.85 -7.91 19.90
C VAL A 155 0.60 -7.15 19.45
N ALA A 156 0.61 -5.82 19.55
CA ALA A 156 -0.49 -4.98 19.08
C ALA A 156 -0.78 -5.16 17.59
N MET A 157 0.26 -5.22 16.75
CA MET A 157 0.09 -5.44 15.31
C MET A 157 -0.46 -6.84 15.01
N VAL A 158 0.08 -7.89 15.62
CA VAL A 158 -0.42 -9.27 15.47
C VAL A 158 -1.90 -9.32 15.84
N TYR A 159 -2.30 -8.79 17.00
CA TYR A 159 -3.69 -8.79 17.42
C TYR A 159 -4.58 -7.92 16.53
N THR A 160 -4.11 -6.76 16.07
CA THR A 160 -4.86 -5.91 15.13
C THR A 160 -5.12 -6.63 13.80
N MET A 161 -4.12 -7.35 13.28
CA MET A 161 -4.20 -8.09 12.02
C MET A 161 -5.07 -9.34 12.09
N GLU A 162 -5.06 -10.03 13.25
CA GLU A 162 -5.98 -11.14 13.53
C GLU A 162 -7.36 -10.69 14.04
N GLU A 163 -7.67 -9.39 13.95
CA GLU A 163 -8.96 -8.80 14.34
C GLU A 163 -9.32 -9.00 15.84
N ARG A 164 -8.31 -9.18 16.69
CA ARG A 164 -8.41 -9.29 18.16
C ARG A 164 -8.29 -7.92 18.82
N TYR A 165 -9.18 -7.00 18.44
CA TYR A 165 -9.07 -5.57 18.77
C TYR A 165 -9.11 -5.27 20.27
N GLU A 166 -9.90 -6.01 21.04
CA GLU A 166 -9.99 -5.88 22.51
C GLU A 166 -8.66 -6.22 23.19
N GLU A 167 -7.90 -7.17 22.64
CA GLU A 167 -6.60 -7.57 23.15
C GLU A 167 -5.47 -6.64 22.69
N ALA A 168 -5.59 -6.06 21.49
CA ALA A 168 -4.62 -5.10 20.97
C ALA A 168 -4.65 -3.75 21.72
N LEU A 169 -5.85 -3.26 22.04
CA LEU A 169 -6.06 -1.90 22.54
C LEU A 169 -5.27 -1.56 23.82
N PRO A 170 -5.19 -2.42 24.85
CA PRO A 170 -4.41 -2.11 26.06
C PRO A 170 -2.91 -1.86 25.79
N TYR A 171 -2.32 -2.59 24.83
CA TYR A 171 -0.93 -2.35 24.43
C TYR A 171 -0.78 -1.03 23.68
N LEU A 172 -1.73 -0.71 22.81
CA LEU A 172 -1.75 0.53 22.04
C LEU A 172 -1.88 1.75 22.95
N LEU A 173 -2.76 1.72 23.95
CA LEU A 173 -2.92 2.81 24.92
C LEU A 173 -1.60 3.08 25.67
N LYS A 174 -0.93 2.03 26.18
CA LYS A 174 0.40 2.17 26.80
C LYS A 174 1.45 2.78 25.86
N LEU A 175 1.43 2.39 24.59
CA LEU A 175 2.33 2.94 23.56
C LEU A 175 2.01 4.41 23.22
N VAL A 176 0.74 4.80 23.25
CA VAL A 176 0.34 6.20 23.10
C VAL A 176 0.81 7.02 24.29
N ASP A 177 0.52 6.57 25.52
CA ASP A 177 0.86 7.24 26.77
C ASP A 177 2.37 7.44 26.96
N SER A 178 3.17 6.46 26.51
CA SER A 178 4.64 6.56 26.55
C SER A 178 5.24 7.43 25.44
N GLY A 179 4.44 7.94 24.51
CA GLY A 179 4.90 8.78 23.40
C GLY A 179 5.48 8.01 22.21
N ALA A 180 5.47 6.67 22.21
CA ALA A 180 6.06 5.85 21.15
C ALA A 180 5.48 6.16 19.76
N HIS A 181 4.20 6.57 19.72
CA HIS A 181 3.47 6.99 18.51
C HIS A 181 4.11 8.17 17.74
N GLN A 182 4.96 8.97 18.39
CA GLN A 182 5.69 10.07 17.72
C GLN A 182 6.76 9.53 16.76
N SER A 183 7.31 8.35 17.06
CA SER A 183 8.37 7.70 16.27
C SER A 183 7.85 6.66 15.27
N ASN A 184 6.58 6.27 15.40
CA ASN A 184 5.95 5.25 14.57
C ASN A 184 4.45 5.55 14.40
N SER A 185 4.10 6.07 13.23
CA SER A 185 2.72 6.42 12.87
C SER A 185 1.77 5.22 12.82
N LEU A 186 2.28 3.98 12.66
CA LEU A 186 1.46 2.76 12.69
C LEU A 186 0.73 2.59 14.03
N ILE A 187 1.28 3.08 15.14
CA ILE A 187 0.62 3.01 16.45
C ILE A 187 -0.70 3.79 16.41
N LYS A 188 -0.72 4.96 15.77
CA LYS A 188 -1.95 5.76 15.61
C LYS A 188 -2.96 5.04 14.71
N LEU A 189 -2.51 4.47 13.58
CA LEU A 189 -3.37 3.71 12.66
C LEU A 189 -3.99 2.47 13.32
N MET A 190 -3.21 1.71 14.09
CA MET A 190 -3.70 0.56 14.85
C MET A 190 -4.69 0.99 15.94
N SER A 191 -4.41 2.08 16.66
CA SER A 191 -5.29 2.61 17.71
C SER A 191 -6.63 3.05 17.14
N MET A 192 -6.60 3.85 16.06
CA MET A 192 -7.78 4.27 15.30
C MET A 192 -8.57 3.07 14.82
N THR A 193 -7.90 2.07 14.24
CA THR A 193 -8.54 0.82 13.80
C THR A 193 -9.25 0.12 14.93
N CYS A 194 -8.58 -0.10 16.07
CA CYS A 194 -9.18 -0.79 17.21
C CYS A 194 -10.38 -0.03 17.75
N MET A 195 -10.26 1.30 17.95
CA MET A 195 -11.36 2.13 18.41
C MET A 195 -12.57 2.06 17.47
N TYR A 196 -12.35 2.23 16.16
CA TYR A 196 -13.42 2.13 15.16
C TYR A 196 -14.09 0.76 15.15
N LYS A 197 -13.28 -0.31 15.17
CA LYS A 197 -13.78 -1.70 15.14
C LYS A 197 -14.53 -2.10 16.40
N LEU A 198 -14.26 -1.43 17.53
CA LEU A 198 -14.99 -1.58 18.78
C LEU A 198 -16.21 -0.65 18.88
N GLY A 199 -16.57 0.03 17.78
CA GLY A 199 -17.80 0.82 17.66
C GLY A 199 -17.67 2.31 17.97
N ALA A 200 -16.46 2.81 18.23
CA ALA A 200 -16.24 4.24 18.36
C ALA A 200 -16.15 4.94 16.99
N LEU A 201 -16.18 6.27 17.00
CA LEU A 201 -15.85 7.10 15.84
C LEU A 201 -14.58 7.90 16.20
N PRO A 202 -13.39 7.40 15.85
CA PRO A 202 -12.14 8.10 16.12
C PRO A 202 -12.13 9.50 15.49
N ASP A 203 -11.48 10.43 16.16
CA ASP A 203 -11.15 11.75 15.61
C ASP A 203 -9.67 11.83 15.18
N GLU A 204 -8.79 10.97 15.69
CA GLU A 204 -7.37 10.95 15.36
C GLU A 204 -6.88 9.54 14.94
N PRO A 205 -5.95 9.42 13.98
CA PRO A 205 -5.37 10.49 13.14
C PRO A 205 -6.27 10.92 11.97
N ALA A 206 -7.41 10.26 11.78
CA ALA A 206 -8.46 10.63 10.84
C ALA A 206 -9.79 10.68 11.58
N ASP A 207 -10.68 11.56 11.13
CA ASP A 207 -11.98 11.85 11.71
C ASP A 207 -13.09 11.05 11.04
N PHE A 208 -13.79 10.25 11.84
CA PHE A 208 -14.83 9.32 11.39
C PHE A 208 -16.24 9.88 11.61
N ALA A 209 -16.39 11.10 12.12
CA ALA A 209 -17.69 11.69 12.43
C ALA A 209 -18.64 11.73 11.21
N THR A 210 -18.09 11.87 10.00
CA THR A 210 -18.87 11.86 8.76
C THR A 210 -19.63 10.56 8.51
N LEU A 211 -19.19 9.43 9.08
CA LEU A 211 -19.86 8.14 8.93
C LEU A 211 -21.18 8.05 9.70
N ALA A 212 -21.38 8.91 10.70
CA ALA A 212 -22.62 8.96 11.47
C ALA A 212 -23.81 9.56 10.69
N HIS A 213 -23.53 10.20 9.56
CA HIS A 213 -24.50 10.99 8.81
C HIS A 213 -24.47 10.65 7.33
N LYS A 214 -25.63 10.72 6.67
CA LYS A 214 -25.70 10.63 5.22
C LYS A 214 -24.99 11.87 4.63
N PRO A 215 -24.16 11.73 3.58
CA PRO A 215 -23.52 12.88 2.95
C PRO A 215 -24.59 13.81 2.38
N ALA A 216 -24.29 15.11 2.38
CA ALA A 216 -25.09 16.09 1.65
C ALA A 216 -25.14 15.72 0.16
N GLU A 217 -26.22 16.12 -0.51
CA GLU A 217 -26.30 15.94 -1.95
C GLU A 217 -25.27 16.83 -2.66
N SER A 218 -24.70 16.27 -3.74
CA SER A 218 -23.88 17.00 -4.72
C SER A 218 -24.52 18.32 -5.12
N ALA A 219 -23.78 19.42 -5.25
CA ALA A 219 -24.17 20.44 -6.21
C ALA A 219 -24.23 19.82 -7.62
N ASP A 220 -25.17 20.26 -8.44
CA ASP A 220 -25.31 19.79 -9.84
C ASP A 220 -24.21 20.34 -10.76
N GLU A 221 -23.54 21.42 -10.35
CA GLU A 221 -22.47 22.04 -11.12
C GLU A 221 -21.19 21.20 -11.09
N PHE A 222 -20.58 21.01 -12.26
CA PHE A 222 -19.31 20.31 -12.39
C PHE A 222 -18.17 21.21 -11.87
N PRO A 223 -17.41 20.80 -10.84
CA PRO A 223 -16.55 21.71 -10.08
C PRO A 223 -15.15 21.90 -10.69
N TYR A 224 -14.83 21.25 -11.81
CA TYR A 224 -13.51 21.28 -12.43
C TYR A 224 -13.53 21.96 -13.78
N GLU A 225 -12.39 22.53 -14.17
CA GLU A 225 -12.26 23.17 -15.47
C GLU A 225 -11.92 22.13 -16.55
N TRP A 226 -12.68 22.14 -17.65
CA TRP A 226 -12.43 21.30 -18.81
C TRP A 226 -11.23 21.81 -19.61
N ILE A 227 -10.30 20.90 -19.90
CA ILE A 227 -9.26 21.10 -20.91
C ILE A 227 -9.75 20.54 -22.25
N ILE A 228 -10.34 19.34 -22.19
CA ILE A 228 -11.00 18.67 -23.31
C ILE A 228 -12.32 18.13 -22.77
N GLU A 229 -13.42 18.77 -23.17
CA GLU A 229 -14.76 18.35 -22.79
C GLU A 229 -15.14 17.05 -23.53
N PRO A 230 -15.83 16.10 -22.86
CA PRO A 230 -16.37 14.92 -23.52
C PRO A 230 -17.37 15.29 -24.63
N GLY A 231 -17.44 14.48 -25.67
CA GLY A 231 -18.47 14.64 -26.70
C GLY A 231 -19.89 14.48 -26.14
N ALA A 232 -20.87 15.15 -26.76
CA ALA A 232 -22.27 15.17 -26.32
C ALA A 232 -23.06 13.85 -26.49
N THR A 233 -22.39 12.77 -26.91
CA THR A 233 -23.02 11.46 -27.13
C THR A 233 -23.20 10.69 -25.83
N CYS A 234 -24.26 9.90 -25.74
CA CYS A 234 -24.50 9.01 -24.59
C CYS A 234 -23.34 8.01 -24.43
N ARG A 235 -22.53 8.19 -23.37
CA ARG A 235 -21.38 7.35 -23.06
C ARG A 235 -21.83 6.06 -22.37
N ARG A 236 -21.68 4.93 -23.07
CA ARG A 236 -22.01 3.60 -22.52
C ARG A 236 -20.79 2.81 -22.07
N LYS A 237 -19.60 3.21 -22.51
CA LYS A 237 -18.32 2.57 -22.17
C LYS A 237 -17.81 3.10 -20.83
N PRO A 238 -17.13 2.28 -20.02
CA PRO A 238 -16.45 2.76 -18.82
C PRO A 238 -15.37 3.79 -19.19
N THR A 239 -15.25 4.83 -18.37
CA THR A 239 -14.17 5.81 -18.48
C THR A 239 -13.08 5.50 -17.46
N LEU A 240 -11.86 5.24 -17.94
CA LEU A 240 -10.66 5.13 -17.11
C LEU A 240 -10.20 6.53 -16.72
N VAL A 241 -10.23 6.82 -15.42
CA VAL A 241 -9.77 8.08 -14.84
C VAL A 241 -8.33 7.91 -14.35
N ILE A 242 -7.44 8.72 -14.92
CA ILE A 242 -6.02 8.78 -14.57
C ILE A 242 -5.74 10.17 -14.00
N ALA A 243 -5.46 10.23 -12.69
CA ALA A 243 -5.14 11.48 -12.01
C ALA A 243 -3.64 11.62 -11.77
N CYS A 244 -3.05 12.75 -12.15
CA CYS A 244 -1.61 12.97 -12.02
C CYS A 244 -1.22 14.45 -12.03
N ASP A 245 -0.03 14.75 -11.48
CA ASP A 245 0.69 15.99 -11.75
C ASP A 245 1.56 15.84 -13.02
N ASP A 246 2.22 16.91 -13.45
CA ASP A 246 3.06 16.91 -14.66
C ASP A 246 4.15 15.83 -14.62
N LYS A 247 4.75 15.59 -13.45
CA LYS A 247 5.79 14.59 -13.28
C LYS A 247 5.23 13.19 -13.52
N TYR A 248 4.13 12.84 -12.85
CA TYR A 248 3.49 11.54 -13.00
C TYR A 248 2.86 11.37 -14.39
N PHE A 249 2.44 12.46 -15.02
CA PHE A 249 1.97 12.41 -16.40
C PHE A 249 3.04 11.82 -17.32
N HIS A 250 4.25 12.41 -17.30
CA HIS A 250 5.37 11.97 -18.13
C HIS A 250 5.98 10.64 -17.69
N GLU A 251 6.14 10.43 -16.38
CA GLU A 251 6.78 9.23 -15.86
C GLU A 251 5.87 8.00 -15.95
N HIS A 252 4.54 8.16 -15.88
CA HIS A 252 3.64 7.04 -15.63
C HIS A 252 2.35 7.06 -16.48
N ALA A 253 1.61 8.17 -16.51
CA ALA A 253 0.29 8.22 -17.14
C ALA A 253 0.34 7.92 -18.66
N LEU A 254 1.38 8.38 -19.35
CA LEU A 254 1.61 8.05 -20.77
C LEU A 254 1.75 6.55 -20.99
N THR A 255 2.55 5.86 -20.16
CA THR A 255 2.74 4.41 -20.27
C THR A 255 1.48 3.63 -19.92
N LEU A 256 0.69 4.12 -18.97
CA LEU A 256 -0.62 3.55 -18.69
C LEU A 256 -1.54 3.67 -19.91
N LEU A 257 -1.66 4.86 -20.51
CA LEU A 257 -2.44 5.05 -21.75
C LEU A 257 -2.01 4.07 -22.85
N TYR A 258 -0.71 3.96 -23.12
CA TYR A 258 -0.19 3.07 -24.17
C TYR A 258 -0.51 1.59 -23.90
N SER A 259 -0.41 1.17 -22.64
CA SER A 259 -0.77 -0.19 -22.24
C SER A 259 -2.27 -0.47 -22.39
N VAL A 260 -3.12 0.53 -22.17
CA VAL A 260 -4.58 0.42 -22.39
C VAL A 260 -4.89 0.29 -23.88
N VAL A 261 -4.25 1.11 -24.73
CA VAL A 261 -4.40 1.06 -26.19
C VAL A 261 -4.00 -0.31 -26.75
N GLU A 262 -2.95 -0.93 -26.22
CA GLU A 262 -2.50 -2.27 -26.66
C GLU A 262 -3.55 -3.37 -26.40
N HIS A 263 -4.36 -3.24 -25.35
CA HIS A 263 -5.24 -4.31 -24.87
C HIS A 263 -6.73 -4.05 -25.06
N ASN A 264 -7.12 -2.80 -25.35
CA ASN A 264 -8.52 -2.41 -25.47
C ASN A 264 -8.69 -1.59 -26.75
N ASP A 265 -9.24 -2.23 -27.78
CA ASP A 265 -9.48 -1.62 -29.11
C ASP A 265 -10.76 -0.75 -29.07
N ALA A 266 -10.70 0.30 -28.24
CA ALA A 266 -11.77 1.25 -27.94
C ALA A 266 -12.87 0.79 -26.96
N ASP A 267 -12.68 -0.26 -26.16
CA ASP A 267 -13.65 -0.68 -25.14
C ASP A 267 -13.71 0.23 -23.90
N LEU A 268 -12.70 1.09 -23.74
CA LEU A 268 -12.59 2.05 -22.66
C LEU A 268 -12.44 3.47 -23.20
N LEU A 269 -13.00 4.42 -22.46
CA LEU A 269 -12.72 5.84 -22.66
C LEU A 269 -11.64 6.29 -21.69
N ILE A 270 -10.93 7.37 -21.99
CA ILE A 270 -9.89 7.92 -21.12
C ILE A 270 -10.29 9.30 -20.60
N HIS A 271 -10.06 9.53 -19.31
CA HIS A 271 -10.10 10.85 -18.71
C HIS A 271 -8.82 11.14 -17.94
N PHE A 272 -8.14 12.23 -18.30
CA PHE A 272 -7.04 12.76 -17.49
C PHE A 272 -7.56 13.81 -16.52
N HIS A 273 -7.32 13.61 -15.22
CA HIS A 273 -7.55 14.64 -14.21
C HIS A 273 -6.20 15.19 -13.75
N LEU A 274 -5.87 16.42 -14.16
CA LEU A 274 -4.53 16.97 -14.02
C LEU A 274 -4.44 17.98 -12.87
N TYR A 275 -3.46 17.79 -11.99
CA TYR A 275 -3.22 18.70 -10.87
C TYR A 275 -2.25 19.82 -11.27
N THR A 276 -2.74 21.06 -11.30
CA THR A 276 -1.99 22.28 -11.65
C THR A 276 -1.09 22.08 -12.90
N PRO A 277 -1.64 21.65 -14.05
CA PRO A 277 -0.82 21.27 -15.19
C PRO A 277 -0.15 22.46 -15.87
N ALA A 278 1.09 22.28 -16.32
CA ALA A 278 1.75 23.21 -17.22
C ALA A 278 1.17 23.14 -18.65
N ASP A 279 1.29 24.24 -19.40
CA ASP A 279 0.74 24.37 -20.75
C ASP A 279 1.26 23.28 -21.71
N ASN A 280 2.52 22.85 -21.57
CA ASN A 280 3.08 21.78 -22.39
C ASN A 280 2.40 20.42 -22.14
N VAL A 281 1.96 20.14 -20.92
CA VAL A 281 1.19 18.92 -20.60
C VAL A 281 -0.21 19.02 -21.20
N ILE A 282 -0.84 20.19 -21.11
CA ILE A 282 -2.15 20.46 -21.73
C ILE A 282 -2.10 20.19 -23.24
N GLU A 283 -1.12 20.76 -23.94
CA GLU A 283 -0.98 20.57 -25.39
C GLU A 283 -0.65 19.11 -25.74
N HIS A 284 0.14 18.41 -24.92
CA HIS A 284 0.40 16.99 -25.12
C HIS A 284 -0.88 16.15 -24.98
N VAL A 285 -1.74 16.43 -24.00
CA VAL A 285 -3.02 15.71 -23.85
C VAL A 285 -3.95 15.95 -25.05
N LYS A 286 -3.99 17.17 -25.60
CA LYS A 286 -4.73 17.46 -26.84
C LYS A 286 -4.16 16.69 -28.04
N ALA A 287 -2.83 16.61 -28.15
CA ALA A 287 -2.18 15.82 -29.19
C ALA A 287 -2.51 14.33 -29.08
N LEU A 288 -2.53 13.77 -27.85
CA LEU A 288 -2.94 12.38 -27.61
C LEU A 288 -4.40 12.15 -28.01
N ALA A 289 -5.31 13.07 -27.67
CA ALA A 289 -6.72 12.99 -28.07
C ALA A 289 -6.88 12.95 -29.60
N ALA A 290 -6.10 13.76 -30.33
CA ALA A 290 -6.07 13.73 -31.79
C ALA A 290 -5.44 12.45 -32.35
N GLN A 291 -4.41 11.92 -31.69
CA GLN A 291 -3.71 10.70 -32.10
C GLN A 291 -4.54 9.43 -31.89
N TYR A 292 -5.36 9.40 -30.83
CA TYR A 292 -6.17 8.23 -30.45
C TYR A 292 -7.66 8.57 -30.37
N PRO A 293 -8.31 8.96 -31.49
CA PRO A 293 -9.70 9.42 -31.48
C PRO A 293 -10.69 8.37 -30.95
N ALA A 294 -10.39 7.08 -31.15
CA ALA A 294 -11.22 5.98 -30.68
C ALA A 294 -11.28 5.84 -29.13
N MET A 295 -10.33 6.44 -28.41
CA MET A 295 -10.28 6.45 -26.94
C MET A 295 -11.12 7.57 -26.31
N GLU A 296 -11.65 8.49 -27.12
CA GLU A 296 -12.41 9.68 -26.69
C GLU A 296 -11.80 10.38 -25.45
N ILE A 297 -10.49 10.67 -25.52
CA ILE A 297 -9.74 11.27 -24.43
C ILE A 297 -10.38 12.60 -24.04
N SER A 298 -10.78 12.70 -22.77
CA SER A 298 -11.25 13.93 -22.13
C SER A 298 -10.26 14.33 -21.03
N ALA A 299 -10.29 15.60 -20.62
CA ALA A 299 -9.36 16.06 -19.59
C ALA A 299 -9.89 17.25 -18.79
N THR A 300 -9.56 17.28 -17.50
CA THR A 300 -9.84 18.38 -16.58
C THR A 300 -8.59 18.83 -15.84
N ARG A 301 -8.64 20.03 -15.27
CA ARG A 301 -7.64 20.51 -14.31
C ARG A 301 -8.25 20.86 -12.96
N GLU A 302 -7.46 20.63 -11.92
CA GLU A 302 -7.68 21.08 -10.55
C GLU A 302 -6.44 21.83 -10.05
N ASN A 303 -6.61 22.98 -9.42
CA ASN A 303 -5.50 23.74 -8.84
C ASN A 303 -5.24 23.28 -7.40
N ILE A 304 -4.04 22.75 -7.15
CA ILE A 304 -3.57 22.35 -5.83
C ILE A 304 -2.33 23.19 -5.45
N ASN A 305 -2.20 23.49 -4.16
CA ASN A 305 -1.00 24.15 -3.63
C ASN A 305 0.22 23.19 -3.67
N LEU A 306 1.04 23.34 -4.71
CA LEU A 306 2.25 22.52 -4.91
C LEU A 306 3.33 22.75 -3.85
N GLU A 307 3.27 23.84 -3.07
CA GLU A 307 4.19 24.09 -1.94
C GLU A 307 3.74 23.40 -0.65
N SER A 308 2.52 22.86 -0.61
CA SER A 308 2.02 22.15 0.56
C SER A 308 2.89 20.92 0.87
N PRO A 309 3.28 20.69 2.14
CA PRO A 309 3.98 19.47 2.54
C PRO A 309 3.08 18.23 2.44
N THR A 310 1.75 18.42 2.38
CA THR A 310 0.76 17.33 2.33
C THR A 310 0.21 17.08 0.93
N LYS A 311 0.70 17.78 -0.10
CA LYS A 311 0.22 17.68 -1.49
C LYS A 311 0.08 16.26 -2.02
N VAL A 312 0.98 15.34 -1.61
CA VAL A 312 0.95 13.95 -2.10
C VAL A 312 -0.28 13.21 -1.60
N VAL A 313 -0.75 13.52 -0.39
CA VAL A 313 -2.02 12.99 0.14
C VAL A 313 -3.18 13.56 -0.66
N GLU A 314 -3.17 14.87 -0.95
CA GLU A 314 -4.20 15.49 -1.78
C GLU A 314 -4.25 14.88 -3.19
N PHE A 315 -3.10 14.65 -3.83
CA PHE A 315 -3.04 13.98 -5.14
C PHE A 315 -3.65 12.57 -5.10
N ALA A 316 -3.36 11.80 -4.05
CA ALA A 316 -3.87 10.46 -3.87
C ALA A 316 -5.38 10.42 -3.59
N THR A 317 -5.91 11.40 -2.84
CA THR A 317 -7.30 11.37 -2.36
C THR A 317 -8.28 12.17 -3.21
N ARG A 318 -7.89 13.32 -3.79
CA ARG A 318 -8.82 14.19 -4.54
C ARG A 318 -9.33 13.58 -5.83
N ARG A 319 -8.60 12.61 -6.41
CA ARG A 319 -9.06 11.82 -7.56
C ARG A 319 -10.39 11.09 -7.32
N PHE A 320 -10.76 10.82 -6.07
CA PHE A 320 -12.07 10.25 -5.71
C PHE A 320 -13.19 11.30 -5.80
N ALA A 321 -12.92 12.57 -5.44
CA ALA A 321 -13.84 13.68 -5.67
C ALA A 321 -14.02 13.95 -7.17
N ALA A 322 -12.93 13.92 -7.94
CA ALA A 322 -12.98 13.98 -9.40
C ALA A 322 -13.83 12.86 -10.00
N SER A 323 -13.62 11.63 -9.52
CA SER A 323 -14.41 10.47 -9.94
C SER A 323 -15.89 10.61 -9.58
N GLN A 324 -16.24 11.15 -8.41
CA GLN A 324 -17.65 11.41 -8.06
C GLN A 324 -18.30 12.39 -9.04
N ALA A 325 -17.62 13.51 -9.34
CA ALA A 325 -18.13 14.52 -10.25
C ALA A 325 -18.30 13.98 -11.66
N LEU A 326 -17.28 13.28 -12.17
CA LEU A 326 -17.28 12.66 -13.50
C LEU A 326 -18.34 11.57 -13.62
N LEU A 327 -18.56 10.75 -12.58
CA LEU A 327 -19.54 9.65 -12.61
C LEU A 327 -20.96 10.19 -12.86
N ARG A 328 -21.25 11.38 -12.32
CA ARG A 328 -22.53 12.06 -12.56
C ARG A 328 -22.56 12.75 -13.92
N HIS A 329 -21.51 13.50 -14.25
CA HIS A 329 -21.48 14.34 -15.44
C HIS A 329 -21.42 13.54 -16.74
N LEU A 330 -20.63 12.46 -16.78
CA LEU A 330 -20.50 11.59 -17.96
C LEU A 330 -21.67 10.63 -18.14
N ASP A 331 -22.46 10.43 -17.09
CA ASP A 331 -23.52 9.43 -17.01
C ASP A 331 -23.08 8.01 -17.41
N SER A 332 -21.80 7.67 -17.18
CA SER A 332 -21.16 6.41 -17.56
C SER A 332 -20.34 5.84 -16.42
N PRO A 333 -20.11 4.51 -16.34
CA PRO A 333 -19.24 3.92 -15.33
C PRO A 333 -17.82 4.52 -15.34
N ILE A 334 -17.17 4.51 -14.17
CA ILE A 334 -15.79 4.95 -13.99
C ILE A 334 -14.92 3.81 -13.49
N ILE A 335 -13.71 3.72 -14.05
CA ILE A 335 -12.61 2.94 -13.51
C ILE A 335 -11.58 3.97 -13.03
N LEU A 336 -11.40 4.10 -11.73
CA LEU A 336 -10.31 4.88 -11.17
C LEU A 336 -9.10 3.97 -11.06
N LEU A 337 -7.94 4.39 -11.58
CA LEU A 337 -6.69 3.62 -11.56
C LEU A 337 -5.51 4.53 -11.23
N ASP A 338 -4.55 4.03 -10.46
CA ASP A 338 -3.30 4.76 -10.20
C ASP A 338 -2.52 4.97 -11.49
N ALA A 339 -1.94 6.16 -11.66
CA ALA A 339 -1.21 6.52 -12.88
C ALA A 339 0.02 5.63 -13.13
N ASP A 340 0.60 5.05 -12.08
CA ASP A 340 1.74 4.13 -12.13
C ASP A 340 1.35 2.65 -12.28
N ALA A 341 0.09 2.35 -12.60
CA ALA A 341 -0.30 1.04 -13.08
C ALA A 341 0.07 0.82 -14.56
N LEU A 342 0.08 -0.44 -14.99
CA LEU A 342 0.13 -0.84 -16.40
C LEU A 342 -1.00 -1.83 -16.69
N TRP A 343 -1.72 -1.61 -17.78
CA TRP A 343 -2.82 -2.45 -18.23
C TRP A 343 -2.31 -3.66 -19.02
N ARG A 344 -2.89 -4.86 -18.80
CA ARG A 344 -2.33 -6.13 -19.28
C ARG A 344 -3.32 -7.10 -19.93
N LYS A 345 -4.63 -6.85 -19.85
CA LYS A 345 -5.68 -7.73 -20.43
C LYS A 345 -6.88 -6.94 -20.93
N PRO A 346 -7.65 -7.43 -21.92
CA PRO A 346 -8.88 -6.76 -22.32
C PRO A 346 -9.90 -6.62 -21.17
N TRP A 347 -10.37 -5.41 -20.90
CA TRP A 347 -11.34 -5.11 -19.83
C TRP A 347 -12.55 -6.04 -19.84
N GLN A 348 -13.19 -6.12 -21.02
CA GLN A 348 -14.46 -6.82 -21.18
C GLN A 348 -14.33 -8.31 -20.89
N ALA A 349 -13.19 -8.91 -21.25
CA ALA A 349 -12.91 -10.32 -21.03
C ALA A 349 -12.56 -10.64 -19.56
N THR A 350 -12.03 -9.66 -18.81
CA THR A 350 -11.60 -9.89 -17.42
C THR A 350 -12.66 -9.49 -16.40
N LEU A 351 -13.28 -8.32 -16.53
CA LEU A 351 -14.23 -7.78 -15.54
C LEU A 351 -15.60 -7.41 -16.11
N GLY A 352 -15.84 -7.55 -17.42
CA GLY A 352 -17.08 -7.12 -18.06
C GLY A 352 -18.35 -7.72 -17.45
N GLU A 353 -18.37 -9.04 -17.23
CA GLU A 353 -19.51 -9.72 -16.58
C GLU A 353 -19.69 -9.28 -15.12
N LEU A 354 -18.58 -9.12 -14.39
CA LEU A 354 -18.62 -8.69 -13.00
C LEU A 354 -19.19 -7.25 -12.90
N ALA A 355 -18.74 -6.36 -13.79
CA ALA A 355 -19.16 -4.96 -13.85
C ALA A 355 -20.64 -4.79 -14.20
N GLN A 356 -21.20 -5.66 -15.05
CA GLN A 356 -22.63 -5.62 -15.40
C GLN A 356 -23.56 -5.93 -14.22
N ASN A 357 -23.10 -6.75 -13.27
CA ASN A 357 -23.92 -7.26 -12.17
C ASN A 357 -23.72 -6.52 -10.85
N HIS A 358 -22.75 -5.61 -10.77
CA HIS A 358 -22.33 -4.95 -9.53
C HIS A 358 -22.32 -3.43 -9.67
N ASP A 359 -22.49 -2.78 -8.53
CA ASP A 359 -22.48 -1.31 -8.43
C ASP A 359 -21.04 -0.80 -8.24
N VAL A 360 -20.22 -1.56 -7.51
CA VAL A 360 -18.84 -1.20 -7.19
C VAL A 360 -17.97 -2.45 -7.25
N ILE A 361 -16.79 -2.35 -7.89
CA ILE A 361 -15.75 -3.40 -7.80
C ILE A 361 -14.52 -2.82 -7.11
N VAL A 362 -14.04 -3.52 -6.10
CA VAL A 362 -12.85 -3.15 -5.32
C VAL A 362 -11.83 -4.28 -5.29
N CYS A 363 -10.58 -3.94 -5.01
CA CYS A 363 -9.57 -4.92 -4.61
C CYS A 363 -9.53 -5.03 -3.08
N GLN A 364 -9.64 -6.26 -2.56
CA GLN A 364 -9.57 -6.54 -1.12
C GLN A 364 -8.45 -7.56 -0.86
N PRO A 365 -7.24 -7.10 -0.49
CA PRO A 365 -6.16 -8.02 -0.15
C PRO A 365 -6.54 -8.86 1.08
N LYS A 366 -6.34 -10.19 0.99
CA LYS A 366 -6.79 -11.15 2.01
C LYS A 366 -6.24 -10.86 3.41
N ALA A 367 -5.01 -10.37 3.49
CA ALA A 367 -4.26 -10.16 4.72
C ALA A 367 -3.79 -8.70 4.86
N ALA A 368 -4.66 -7.74 4.50
CA ALA A 368 -4.40 -6.32 4.73
C ALA A 368 -4.87 -5.86 6.12
N PRO A 369 -4.20 -4.86 6.72
CA PRO A 369 -4.75 -4.12 7.84
C PRO A 369 -6.01 -3.35 7.42
N PHE A 370 -6.79 -2.88 8.39
CA PHE A 370 -8.04 -2.17 8.12
C PHE A 370 -7.89 -0.97 7.17
N TRP A 371 -6.82 -0.18 7.34
CA TRP A 371 -6.57 1.01 6.52
C TRP A 371 -6.16 0.71 5.08
N GLU A 372 -6.06 -0.56 4.69
CA GLU A 372 -5.87 -1.03 3.30
C GLU A 372 -6.86 -2.17 2.96
N HIS A 373 -7.95 -2.31 3.72
CA HIS A 373 -8.90 -3.40 3.51
C HIS A 373 -9.56 -3.32 2.13
N VAL A 374 -9.82 -2.09 1.67
CA VAL A 374 -10.10 -1.76 0.27
C VAL A 374 -8.89 -1.01 -0.27
N ALA A 375 -8.19 -1.61 -1.22
CA ALA A 375 -7.06 -0.98 -1.88
C ALA A 375 -7.55 0.15 -2.81
N ALA A 376 -6.85 1.28 -2.80
CA ALA A 376 -7.22 2.45 -3.59
C ALA A 376 -6.71 2.39 -5.03
N GLY A 377 -5.78 1.48 -5.36
CA GLY A 377 -5.10 1.47 -6.65
C GLY A 377 -6.01 1.25 -7.86
N LEU A 378 -7.17 0.61 -7.66
CA LEU A 378 -8.20 0.40 -8.68
C LEU A 378 -9.56 0.31 -8.00
N VAL A 379 -10.49 1.20 -8.41
CA VAL A 379 -11.89 1.14 -8.00
C VAL A 379 -12.78 1.32 -9.22
N TYR A 380 -13.69 0.38 -9.44
CA TYR A 380 -14.76 0.54 -10.43
C TYR A 380 -16.03 1.06 -9.75
N LEU A 381 -16.64 2.08 -10.35
CA LEU A 381 -17.89 2.67 -9.94
C LEU A 381 -18.85 2.58 -11.13
N ASN A 382 -19.89 1.75 -11.00
CA ASN A 382 -20.98 1.76 -11.95
C ASN A 382 -21.79 3.06 -11.79
N ASN A 383 -22.48 3.49 -12.82
CA ASN A 383 -23.31 4.70 -12.75
C ASN A 383 -24.70 4.42 -12.15
N THR A 384 -24.75 3.75 -11.01
CA THR A 384 -26.01 3.43 -10.31
C THR A 384 -26.21 4.36 -9.11
N PRO A 385 -27.45 4.56 -8.64
CA PRO A 385 -27.72 5.33 -7.43
C PRO A 385 -26.95 4.81 -6.20
N ALA A 386 -26.76 3.50 -6.10
CA ALA A 386 -26.04 2.85 -5.01
C ALA A 386 -24.53 3.18 -5.05
N ALA A 387 -23.90 3.07 -6.22
CA ALA A 387 -22.49 3.46 -6.40
C ALA A 387 -22.28 4.96 -6.18
N ARG A 388 -23.16 5.81 -6.70
CA ARG A 388 -23.15 7.28 -6.47
C ARG A 388 -23.24 7.63 -4.98
N ARG A 389 -24.07 6.90 -4.22
CA ARG A 389 -24.18 7.06 -2.76
C ARG A 389 -22.89 6.64 -2.05
N TYR A 390 -22.31 5.50 -2.43
CA TYR A 390 -21.06 5.01 -1.84
C TYR A 390 -19.92 6.00 -2.04
N ILE A 391 -19.65 6.42 -3.29
CA ILE A 391 -18.57 7.36 -3.56
C ILE A 391 -18.83 8.73 -2.90
N ALA A 392 -20.09 9.15 -2.77
CA ALA A 392 -20.40 10.39 -2.06
C ALA A 392 -20.03 10.35 -0.57
N GLN A 393 -20.20 9.21 0.10
CA GLN A 393 -19.74 9.07 1.48
C GLN A 393 -18.21 9.09 1.56
N VAL A 394 -17.54 8.39 0.63
CA VAL A 394 -16.06 8.36 0.57
C VAL A 394 -15.49 9.77 0.40
N VAL A 395 -16.04 10.55 -0.54
CA VAL A 395 -15.62 11.93 -0.78
C VAL A 395 -15.92 12.82 0.42
N ALA A 396 -17.11 12.71 1.03
CA ALA A 396 -17.44 13.48 2.23
C ALA A 396 -16.47 13.19 3.40
N PHE A 397 -16.04 11.94 3.56
CA PHE A 397 -15.03 11.56 4.56
C PHE A 397 -13.67 12.21 4.25
N ILE A 398 -13.21 12.13 3.00
CA ILE A 398 -11.93 12.70 2.55
C ILE A 398 -11.94 14.22 2.74
N ASP A 399 -12.97 14.90 2.23
CA ASP A 399 -13.05 16.36 2.24
C ASP A 399 -13.12 16.91 3.67
N ASP A 400 -13.91 16.30 4.55
CA ASP A 400 -13.97 16.71 5.96
C ASP A 400 -12.59 16.60 6.64
N ASN A 401 -11.86 15.52 6.39
CA ASN A 401 -10.52 15.33 6.93
C ASN A 401 -9.52 16.34 6.37
N LEU A 402 -9.49 16.55 5.06
CA LEU A 402 -8.62 17.54 4.43
C LEU A 402 -8.92 18.95 4.93
N ASN A 403 -10.21 19.32 5.05
CA ASN A 403 -10.64 20.63 5.56
C ASN A 403 -10.25 20.86 7.03
N LYS A 404 -10.15 19.78 7.82
CA LYS A 404 -9.63 19.81 9.20
C LYS A 404 -8.09 19.77 9.28
N GLY A 405 -7.39 19.75 8.14
CA GLY A 405 -5.93 19.65 8.07
C GLY A 405 -5.39 18.24 8.35
N LYS A 406 -6.25 17.21 8.33
CA LYS A 406 -5.88 15.81 8.59
C LYS A 406 -5.46 15.12 7.29
N SER A 407 -4.28 15.46 6.80
CA SER A 407 -3.68 14.85 5.60
C SER A 407 -2.83 13.63 5.94
N LEU A 408 -3.48 12.53 6.30
CA LEU A 408 -2.85 11.27 6.65
C LEU A 408 -2.51 10.43 5.40
N TRP A 409 -1.31 9.86 5.33
CA TRP A 409 -1.01 8.83 4.33
C TRP A 409 -1.94 7.62 4.55
N PHE A 410 -2.59 7.12 3.49
CA PHE A 410 -3.73 6.17 3.51
C PHE A 410 -5.13 6.77 3.73
N LEU A 411 -5.30 8.10 3.75
CA LEU A 411 -6.62 8.69 3.96
C LEU A 411 -7.69 8.17 2.98
N ASP A 412 -7.34 7.97 1.71
CA ASP A 412 -8.21 7.41 0.69
C ASP A 412 -8.60 5.95 0.98
N GLN A 413 -7.62 5.10 1.32
CA GLN A 413 -7.87 3.70 1.63
C GLN A 413 -8.66 3.52 2.94
N ILE A 414 -8.43 4.39 3.93
CA ILE A 414 -9.24 4.46 5.16
C ILE A 414 -10.68 4.83 4.80
N ALA A 415 -10.88 5.88 3.99
CA ALA A 415 -12.21 6.32 3.58
C ALA A 415 -12.98 5.21 2.84
N LEU A 416 -12.34 4.57 1.85
CA LEU A 416 -12.91 3.44 1.13
C LEU A 416 -13.26 2.28 2.06
N SER A 417 -12.33 1.88 2.93
CA SER A 417 -12.50 0.74 3.83
C SER A 417 -13.59 0.98 4.87
N ALA A 418 -13.67 2.17 5.44
CA ALA A 418 -14.69 2.54 6.41
C ALA A 418 -16.07 2.63 5.75
N CYS A 419 -16.19 3.33 4.62
CA CYS A 419 -17.45 3.46 3.90
C CYS A 419 -17.97 2.11 3.39
N HIS A 420 -17.07 1.22 2.94
CA HIS A 420 -17.45 -0.13 2.53
C HIS A 420 -18.05 -0.91 3.71
N GLN A 421 -17.43 -0.86 4.88
CA GLN A 421 -17.93 -1.55 6.07
C GLN A 421 -19.26 -0.97 6.55
N GLU A 422 -19.41 0.35 6.60
CA GLU A 422 -20.67 0.98 6.97
C GLU A 422 -21.77 0.69 5.94
N ALA A 423 -21.44 0.61 4.65
CA ALA A 423 -22.38 0.22 3.60
C ALA A 423 -22.92 -1.21 3.79
N VAL A 424 -22.05 -2.15 4.17
CA VAL A 424 -22.45 -3.54 4.47
C VAL A 424 -23.25 -3.60 5.77
N LYS A 425 -22.73 -3.00 6.86
CA LYS A 425 -23.32 -3.01 8.20
C LYS A 425 -24.72 -2.38 8.22
N HIS A 426 -24.91 -1.27 7.52
CA HIS A 426 -26.18 -0.55 7.45
C HIS A 426 -26.98 -0.85 6.19
N GLN A 427 -26.62 -1.88 5.44
CA GLN A 427 -27.35 -2.38 4.26
C GLN A 427 -27.71 -1.26 3.28
N TRP A 428 -26.72 -0.52 2.79
CA TRP A 428 -26.95 0.57 1.82
C TRP A 428 -27.40 0.08 0.43
N ASN A 429 -27.65 -1.23 0.27
CA ASN A 429 -28.04 -1.90 -0.98
C ASN A 429 -27.03 -1.69 -2.12
N VAL A 430 -25.76 -1.54 -1.79
CA VAL A 430 -24.66 -1.51 -2.78
C VAL A 430 -24.22 -2.94 -3.05
N ARG A 431 -24.29 -3.38 -4.31
CA ARG A 431 -23.73 -4.66 -4.73
C ARG A 431 -22.24 -4.50 -4.96
N PHE A 432 -21.46 -4.79 -3.93
CA PHE A 432 -20.01 -4.87 -4.03
C PHE A 432 -19.59 -6.18 -4.66
N ALA A 433 -18.60 -6.12 -5.54
CA ALA A 433 -17.79 -7.25 -5.93
C ALA A 433 -16.32 -7.00 -5.55
N SER A 434 -15.63 -8.09 -5.27
CA SER A 434 -14.18 -8.09 -5.06
C SER A 434 -13.58 -9.26 -5.81
N THR A 435 -12.38 -9.07 -6.36
CA THR A 435 -11.56 -10.17 -6.86
C THR A 435 -10.20 -10.15 -6.18
N THR A 436 -9.42 -11.22 -6.38
CA THR A 436 -8.12 -11.35 -5.75
C THR A 436 -7.11 -10.35 -6.34
N PRO A 437 -6.17 -9.83 -5.54
CA PRO A 437 -5.18 -8.87 -6.04
C PRO A 437 -4.39 -9.36 -7.25
N ASP A 438 -4.06 -10.65 -7.32
CA ASP A 438 -3.36 -11.29 -8.44
C ASP A 438 -4.14 -11.30 -9.77
N LEU A 439 -5.47 -11.09 -9.72
CA LEU A 439 -6.27 -10.92 -10.93
C LEU A 439 -6.48 -9.43 -11.28
N LEU A 440 -6.53 -8.54 -10.29
CA LEU A 440 -6.92 -7.14 -10.51
C LEU A 440 -5.74 -6.19 -10.59
N MET A 441 -4.89 -6.19 -9.57
CA MET A 441 -3.80 -5.24 -9.35
C MET A 441 -2.59 -5.98 -8.76
N ASP A 442 -1.89 -6.71 -9.61
CA ASP A 442 -0.84 -7.62 -9.16
C ASP A 442 0.50 -6.90 -8.99
N VAL A 443 1.01 -6.89 -7.76
CA VAL A 443 2.35 -6.39 -7.41
C VAL A 443 3.46 -7.35 -7.84
N ASN A 444 3.15 -8.62 -8.11
CA ASN A 444 4.11 -9.63 -8.54
C ASN A 444 4.17 -9.78 -10.07
N HIS A 445 3.40 -8.97 -10.81
CA HIS A 445 3.42 -8.87 -12.27
C HIS A 445 3.12 -10.21 -12.99
N GLY A 446 2.18 -10.99 -12.47
CA GLY A 446 1.71 -12.23 -13.06
C GLY A 446 0.91 -12.04 -14.35
N GLU A 447 0.96 -13.02 -15.24
CA GLU A 447 0.34 -12.96 -16.57
C GLU A 447 -1.19 -12.95 -16.58
N ASN A 448 -1.84 -13.29 -15.46
CA ASN A 448 -3.29 -13.35 -15.33
C ASN A 448 -3.92 -12.01 -14.90
N ALA A 449 -3.11 -11.06 -14.43
CA ALA A 449 -3.60 -9.82 -13.88
C ALA A 449 -4.15 -8.88 -14.96
N LEU A 450 -5.24 -8.18 -14.66
CA LEU A 450 -5.77 -7.09 -15.49
C LEU A 450 -4.78 -5.92 -15.51
N THR A 451 -4.25 -5.57 -14.34
CA THR A 451 -3.27 -4.51 -14.19
C THR A 451 -2.09 -4.97 -13.36
N TRP A 452 -0.91 -4.50 -13.73
CA TRP A 452 0.30 -4.56 -12.93
C TRP A 452 0.48 -3.26 -12.18
N VAL A 453 0.84 -3.35 -10.91
CA VAL A 453 1.07 -2.18 -10.05
C VAL A 453 2.43 -2.28 -9.36
N VAL A 454 2.90 -1.16 -8.86
CA VAL A 454 4.12 -1.08 -8.06
C VAL A 454 3.79 -0.64 -6.64
N THR A 455 4.63 -1.00 -5.68
CA THR A 455 4.56 -0.48 -4.32
C THR A 455 5.33 0.84 -4.24
N ASN A 456 5.85 1.19 -3.07
CA ASN A 456 6.73 2.36 -2.91
C ASN A 456 8.05 2.27 -3.70
N GLN A 457 8.37 1.11 -4.30
CA GLN A 457 9.57 0.87 -5.11
C GLN A 457 9.28 1.03 -6.61
N LYS A 458 9.19 2.28 -7.10
CA LYS A 458 8.73 2.61 -8.47
C LYS A 458 9.75 2.35 -9.59
N ASN A 459 11.03 2.27 -9.26
CA ASN A 459 12.15 2.17 -10.21
C ASN A 459 12.90 0.83 -10.12
N ALA A 460 12.28 -0.19 -9.51
CA ALA A 460 12.89 -1.50 -9.41
C ALA A 460 12.99 -2.17 -10.80
N PRO A 461 14.10 -2.85 -11.12
CA PRO A 461 14.20 -3.66 -12.32
C PRO A 461 13.25 -4.85 -12.25
N GLY A 462 12.79 -5.32 -13.42
CA GLY A 462 11.92 -6.51 -13.54
C GLY A 462 10.83 -6.34 -14.60
N PRO A 463 9.87 -7.30 -14.66
CA PRO A 463 8.88 -7.38 -15.73
C PRO A 463 8.07 -6.09 -15.95
N TYR A 464 7.68 -5.40 -14.87
CA TYR A 464 7.01 -4.12 -14.97
C TYR A 464 7.87 -3.05 -15.66
N ALA A 465 9.13 -2.89 -15.24
CA ALA A 465 10.03 -1.89 -15.80
C ALA A 465 10.38 -2.20 -17.26
N ASP A 466 10.58 -3.47 -17.57
CA ASP A 466 10.86 -3.94 -18.94
C ASP A 466 9.67 -3.64 -19.87
N TYR A 467 8.45 -3.98 -19.46
CA TYR A 467 7.25 -3.70 -20.24
C TYR A 467 6.98 -2.19 -20.39
N LYS A 468 7.19 -1.41 -19.32
CA LYS A 468 7.09 0.05 -19.37
C LYS A 468 8.06 0.65 -20.38
N LEU A 469 9.31 0.19 -20.39
CA LEU A 469 10.34 0.65 -21.33
C LEU A 469 10.00 0.24 -22.77
N GLU A 470 9.51 -0.98 -22.97
CA GLU A 470 9.05 -1.47 -24.27
C GLU A 470 7.95 -0.57 -24.85
N LEU A 471 6.93 -0.23 -24.05
CA LEU A 471 5.86 0.69 -24.45
C LEU A 471 6.43 2.06 -24.85
N LEU A 472 7.30 2.65 -24.04
CA LEU A 472 7.93 3.94 -24.35
C LEU A 472 8.69 3.90 -25.67
N ASN A 473 9.46 2.85 -25.92
CA ASN A 473 10.24 2.72 -27.15
C ASN A 473 9.32 2.57 -28.37
N ARG A 474 8.30 1.73 -28.29
CA ARG A 474 7.35 1.47 -29.38
C ARG A 474 6.55 2.72 -29.76
N TYR A 475 6.07 3.47 -28.77
CA TYR A 475 5.23 4.63 -29.00
C TYR A 475 6.02 5.93 -29.24
N ARG A 476 7.29 6.02 -28.85
CA ARG A 476 8.19 7.10 -29.32
C ARG A 476 8.55 6.93 -30.80
N GLN A 477 8.86 5.71 -31.23
CA GLN A 477 9.21 5.43 -32.63
C GLN A 477 8.06 5.72 -33.60
N SER A 478 6.80 5.53 -33.19
CA SER A 478 5.63 5.82 -34.03
C SER A 478 5.32 7.32 -34.18
N VAL A 479 5.94 8.18 -33.35
CA VAL A 479 5.91 9.64 -33.48
C VAL A 479 7.00 10.10 -34.46
N ASP A 480 8.21 9.54 -34.38
CA ASP A 480 9.35 9.90 -35.25
C ASP A 480 9.27 9.30 -36.66
N SER A 481 8.48 8.23 -36.88
CA SER A 481 8.38 7.55 -38.17
C SER A 481 7.29 8.09 -39.12
N ARG A 482 6.68 9.25 -38.81
CA ARG A 482 5.73 9.89 -39.73
C ARG A 482 6.50 10.82 -40.68
N PRO A 483 6.51 10.59 -42.01
CA PRO A 483 7.12 11.53 -42.93
C PRO A 483 6.36 12.87 -42.85
N GLU A 484 7.11 13.97 -42.78
CA GLU A 484 6.62 15.32 -43.01
C GLU A 484 5.80 15.30 -44.32
N GLN A 485 4.49 15.37 -44.21
CA GLN A 485 3.63 15.53 -45.39
C GLN A 485 3.62 17.02 -45.72
N GLU A 486 4.25 17.34 -46.86
CA GLU A 486 4.21 18.61 -47.60
C GLU A 486 2.79 19.09 -47.92
#